data_AF-Q3KV62-F1
#
_entry.id   AF-Q3KV62-F1
#
_cell.length_a   1.000
_cell.length_b   1.000
_cell.length_c   1.000
_cell.angle_alpha   90.00
_cell.angle_beta   90.00
_cell.angle_gamma   90.00
#
_symmetry.space_group_name_H-M   'P 1'
#
loop_
_entity.id
_entity.type
_entity.pdbx_description
1 polymer ?
#
loop_
_entity_poly.entity_id
_entity_poly.type
_entity_poly.pdbx_seq_one_letter_code
_entity_poly.pdbx_strand_id
1 'polypeptide(L)'
;QIIYELDSVRAKFNTEDLVLDETQSLEILKRMSRIVLILKLLVDQVMILETMTPLDFMEFRNYLSPASGFQSLQFRLLENKLGVKQEHRVKYNQKYSRVFGHDPEAIKAIEKSEKEPSLAQLVQRWLERTPGLEAEGFNFWGKYRRTVEILLEQQRKAAEEEEVDVIRNQRLLDYERRKDVFESIFDPAMHAALVARGERRFSHKALQGAIMITFYRDEPRFSQPHQLLMLL
;
A
#
# COMPACT_ATOMS: atom_id res chain seq x y z
N GLN A 1 -6.11 14.42 14.74
CA GLN A 1 -7.07 13.32 14.51
C GLN A 1 -6.48 12.13 13.78
N ILE A 2 -5.96 12.27 12.54
CA ILE A 2 -5.49 11.12 11.73
C ILE A 2 -4.49 10.25 12.48
N ILE A 3 -3.44 10.85 13.08
CA ILE A 3 -2.42 10.10 13.83
C ILE A 3 -3.03 9.29 14.97
N TYR A 4 -4.01 9.85 15.69
CA TYR A 4 -4.69 9.15 16.79
C TYR A 4 -5.45 7.91 16.30
N GLU A 5 -6.20 8.05 15.21
CA GLU A 5 -6.91 6.92 14.60
C GLU A 5 -5.93 5.87 14.08
N LEU A 6 -4.89 6.31 13.38
CA LEU A 6 -3.86 5.46 12.80
C LEU A 6 -3.10 4.68 13.87
N ASP A 7 -2.71 5.33 14.98
CA ASP A 7 -2.02 4.65 16.08
C ASP A 7 -2.90 3.60 16.74
N SER A 8 -4.20 3.87 16.87
CA SER A 8 -5.11 2.84 17.39
C SER A 8 -5.32 1.69 16.40
N VAL A 9 -5.35 1.94 15.09
CA VAL A 9 -5.40 0.88 14.08
C VAL A 9 -4.12 0.05 14.13
N ARG A 10 -2.95 0.69 14.15
CA ARG A 10 -1.65 0.02 14.31
C ARG A 10 -1.61 -0.86 15.56
N ALA A 11 -2.11 -0.35 16.69
CA ALA A 11 -2.18 -1.13 17.92
C ALA A 11 -3.05 -2.39 17.80
N LYS A 12 -4.19 -2.30 17.08
CA LYS A 12 -5.08 -3.45 16.82
C LYS A 12 -4.45 -4.50 15.92
N PHE A 13 -3.67 -4.08 14.93
CA PHE A 13 -2.88 -5.02 14.14
C PHE A 13 -1.67 -5.57 14.89
N ASN A 14 -1.23 -4.97 15.99
CA ASN A 14 -0.01 -5.36 16.69
C ASN A 14 -0.30 -6.25 17.92
N THR A 15 -1.27 -7.15 17.81
CA THR A 15 -1.58 -8.18 18.81
C THR A 15 -0.75 -9.45 18.55
N GLU A 16 -0.42 -10.23 19.57
CA GLU A 16 0.49 -11.40 19.43
C GLU A 16 -0.01 -12.41 18.38
N ASP A 17 -1.32 -12.64 18.32
CA ASP A 17 -1.92 -13.57 17.38
C ASP A 17 -2.06 -12.99 15.96
N LEU A 18 -2.00 -11.65 15.79
CA LEU A 18 -2.37 -10.92 14.56
C LEU A 18 -3.69 -11.41 13.91
N VAL A 19 -4.53 -12.13 14.66
CA VAL A 19 -5.85 -12.58 14.24
C VAL A 19 -6.81 -11.47 14.61
N LEU A 20 -7.36 -10.81 13.60
CA LEU A 20 -8.42 -9.85 13.82
C LEU A 20 -9.73 -10.60 14.01
N ASP A 21 -10.33 -10.47 15.19
CA ASP A 21 -11.73 -10.84 15.35
C ASP A 21 -12.62 -9.93 14.46
N GLU A 22 -13.84 -10.38 14.15
CA GLU A 22 -14.76 -9.63 13.28
C GLU A 22 -15.09 -8.23 13.85
N THR A 23 -15.12 -8.09 15.17
CA THR A 23 -15.44 -6.81 15.84
C THR A 23 -14.28 -5.82 15.70
N GLN A 24 -13.04 -6.28 15.85
CA GLN A 24 -11.83 -5.50 15.64
C GLN A 24 -11.69 -5.11 14.18
N SER A 25 -12.02 -6.02 13.25
CA SER A 25 -12.04 -5.75 11.81
C SER A 25 -13.00 -4.61 11.47
N LEU A 26 -14.24 -4.65 11.98
CA LEU A 26 -15.21 -3.56 11.81
C LEU A 26 -14.74 -2.23 12.42
N GLU A 27 -14.11 -2.28 13.59
CA GLU A 27 -13.57 -1.09 14.24
C GLU A 27 -12.42 -0.47 13.43
N ILE A 28 -11.52 -1.30 12.87
CA ILE A 28 -10.46 -0.85 11.97
C ILE A 28 -11.07 -0.22 10.72
N LEU A 29 -12.04 -0.88 10.07
CA LEU A 29 -12.74 -0.35 8.89
C LEU A 29 -13.35 1.02 9.17
N LYS A 30 -14.06 1.18 10.28
CA LYS A 30 -14.66 2.46 10.70
C LYS A 30 -13.61 3.56 10.84
N ARG A 31 -12.46 3.26 11.46
CA ARG A 31 -11.38 4.23 11.67
C ARG A 31 -10.64 4.58 10.39
N MET A 32 -10.35 3.59 9.55
CA MET A 32 -9.73 3.81 8.24
C MET A 32 -10.66 4.63 7.33
N SER A 33 -11.96 4.33 7.32
CA SER A 33 -12.96 5.13 6.60
C SER A 33 -13.01 6.57 7.11
N ARG A 34 -12.94 6.79 8.43
CA ARG A 34 -12.83 8.13 9.02
C ARG A 34 -11.56 8.85 8.56
N ILE A 35 -10.40 8.18 8.53
CA ILE A 35 -9.15 8.76 8.03
C ILE A 35 -9.32 9.19 6.56
N VAL A 36 -9.91 8.35 5.72
CA VAL A 36 -10.19 8.68 4.31
C VAL A 36 -11.08 9.92 4.19
N LEU A 37 -12.15 10.02 4.98
CA LEU A 37 -13.03 11.19 4.94
C LEU A 37 -12.33 12.47 5.43
N ILE A 38 -11.48 12.37 6.46
CA ILE A 38 -10.67 13.52 6.91
C ILE A 38 -9.69 13.94 5.80
N LEU A 39 -9.03 12.99 5.13
CA LEU A 39 -8.12 13.30 4.03
C LEU A 39 -8.83 13.96 2.85
N LYS A 40 -10.05 13.51 2.49
CA LYS A 40 -10.88 14.18 1.48
C LYS A 40 -11.16 15.64 1.85
N LEU A 41 -11.56 15.88 3.10
CA LEU A 41 -11.78 17.24 3.60
C LEU A 41 -10.49 18.09 3.57
N LEU A 42 -9.33 17.52 3.91
CA LEU A 42 -8.04 18.22 3.85
C LEU A 42 -7.64 18.60 2.42
N VAL A 43 -7.98 17.75 1.43
CA VAL A 43 -7.79 18.07 0.01
C VAL A 43 -8.69 19.25 -0.38
N ASP A 44 -9.97 19.20 -0.01
CA ASP A 44 -10.91 20.27 -0.35
C ASP A 44 -10.55 21.62 0.31
N GLN A 45 -9.90 21.59 1.49
CA GLN A 45 -9.43 22.80 2.17
C GLN A 45 -8.37 23.59 1.39
N VAL A 46 -7.65 22.96 0.45
CA VAL A 46 -6.67 23.66 -0.40
C VAL A 46 -7.37 24.75 -1.23
N MET A 47 -8.60 24.49 -1.70
CA MET A 47 -9.38 25.46 -2.48
C MET A 47 -9.67 26.74 -1.70
N ILE A 48 -9.76 26.67 -0.37
CA ILE A 48 -9.95 27.86 0.48
C ILE A 48 -8.70 28.74 0.41
N LEU A 49 -7.50 28.13 0.49
CA LEU A 49 -6.24 28.85 0.41
C LEU A 49 -6.00 29.43 -0.99
N GLU A 50 -6.47 28.76 -2.03
CA GLU A 50 -6.39 29.22 -3.43
C GLU A 50 -7.24 30.47 -3.73
N THR A 51 -8.14 30.86 -2.82
CA THR A 51 -8.87 32.14 -2.93
C THR A 51 -7.97 33.36 -2.69
N MET A 52 -6.80 33.16 -2.06
CA MET A 52 -5.80 34.21 -1.85
C MET A 52 -4.95 34.39 -3.11
N THR A 53 -4.83 35.62 -3.59
CA THR A 53 -4.01 35.88 -4.79
C THR A 53 -2.52 35.75 -4.46
N PRO A 54 -1.67 35.43 -5.45
CA PRO A 54 -0.23 35.44 -5.25
C PRO A 54 0.32 36.80 -4.80
N LEU A 55 -0.32 37.91 -5.18
CA LEU A 55 0.07 39.26 -4.76
C LEU A 55 -0.18 39.46 -3.26
N ASP A 56 -1.37 39.11 -2.77
CA ASP A 56 -1.71 39.19 -1.35
C ASP A 56 -0.77 38.31 -0.51
N PHE A 57 -0.46 37.11 -1.00
CA PHE A 57 0.49 36.22 -0.32
C PHE A 57 1.89 36.84 -0.20
N MET A 58 2.36 37.54 -1.24
CA MET A 58 3.68 38.18 -1.24
C MET A 58 3.81 39.30 -0.22
N GLU A 59 2.71 39.98 0.13
CA GLU A 59 2.73 41.08 1.12
C GLU A 59 3.16 40.60 2.51
N PHE A 60 2.81 39.37 2.89
CA PHE A 60 3.13 38.84 4.23
C PHE A 60 4.09 37.64 4.24
N ARG A 61 4.48 37.11 3.08
CA ARG A 61 5.40 35.96 2.96
C ARG A 61 6.69 36.14 3.77
N ASN A 62 7.21 37.36 3.86
CA ASN A 62 8.47 37.64 4.55
C ASN A 62 8.41 37.34 6.06
N TYR A 63 7.23 37.42 6.68
CA TYR A 63 7.04 37.07 8.09
C TYR A 63 7.09 35.56 8.36
N LEU A 64 6.92 34.75 7.33
CA LEU A 64 6.94 33.29 7.43
C LEU A 64 8.35 32.71 7.26
N SER A 65 9.30 33.46 6.68
CA SER A 65 10.67 32.98 6.50
C SER A 65 11.41 32.89 7.86
N PRO A 66 12.16 31.81 8.15
CA PRO A 66 12.55 30.69 7.28
C PRO A 66 11.62 29.47 7.37
N ALA A 67 10.46 29.60 8.01
CA ALA A 67 9.55 28.48 8.25
C ALA A 67 9.02 27.87 6.94
N SER A 68 8.83 26.56 6.96
CA SER A 68 8.43 25.79 5.78
C SER A 68 7.49 24.65 6.13
N GLY A 69 6.66 24.24 5.17
CA GLY A 69 5.85 23.02 5.29
C GLY A 69 6.69 21.75 5.52
N PHE A 70 7.98 21.77 5.20
CA PHE A 70 8.92 20.69 5.54
C PHE A 70 9.10 20.47 7.05
N GLN A 71 8.74 21.47 7.88
CA GLN A 71 8.82 21.43 9.34
C GLN A 71 7.53 20.91 9.99
N SER A 72 6.56 20.39 9.22
CA SER A 72 5.36 19.79 9.80
C SER A 72 5.67 18.43 10.44
N LEU A 73 5.88 18.43 11.76
CA LEU A 73 6.17 17.22 12.54
C LEU A 73 5.08 16.16 12.33
N GLN A 74 3.81 16.54 12.47
CA GLN A 74 2.70 15.60 12.34
C GLN A 74 2.63 14.98 10.94
N PHE A 75 2.97 15.73 9.88
CA PHE A 75 3.01 15.18 8.53
C PHE A 75 4.09 14.12 8.38
N ARG A 76 5.28 14.34 8.97
CA ARG A 76 6.37 13.35 8.98
C ARG A 76 6.02 12.11 9.80
N LEU A 77 5.41 12.30 10.97
CA LEU A 77 4.93 11.19 11.79
C LEU A 77 3.88 10.36 11.03
N LEU A 78 2.97 11.01 10.30
CA LEU A 78 1.96 10.33 9.49
C LEU A 78 2.60 9.47 8.40
N GLU A 79 3.53 10.02 7.62
CA GLU A 79 4.24 9.28 6.57
C GLU A 79 4.98 8.05 7.12
N ASN A 80 5.70 8.21 8.23
CA ASN A 80 6.45 7.12 8.87
C ASN A 80 5.50 6.03 9.38
N LYS A 81 4.43 6.42 10.07
CA LYS A 81 3.42 5.49 10.61
C LYS A 81 2.64 4.76 9.52
N LEU A 82 2.44 5.36 8.34
CA LEU A 82 1.86 4.68 7.18
C LEU A 82 2.86 3.69 6.56
N GLY A 83 4.14 4.04 6.49
CA GLY A 83 5.22 3.17 6.05
C GLY A 83 6.08 3.72 4.91
N VAL A 84 6.14 5.04 4.76
CA VAL A 84 7.06 5.69 3.81
C VAL A 84 8.49 5.43 4.28
N LYS A 85 9.22 4.60 3.54
CA LYS A 85 10.61 4.30 3.86
C LYS A 85 11.53 5.44 3.50
N GLN A 86 12.59 5.55 4.28
CA GLN A 86 13.60 6.59 4.17
C GLN A 86 14.29 6.61 2.79
N GLU A 87 14.63 5.44 2.26
CA GLU A 87 15.25 5.26 0.95
C GLU A 87 14.33 5.64 -0.22
N HIS A 88 13.02 5.70 0.00
CA HIS A 88 12.03 6.09 -1.02
C HIS A 88 11.73 7.59 -1.00
N ARG A 89 12.29 8.33 -0.04
CA ARG A 89 12.18 9.79 -0.01
C ARG A 89 13.15 10.42 -1.01
N VAL A 90 12.72 11.50 -1.67
CA VAL A 90 13.58 12.31 -2.54
C VAL A 90 14.81 12.83 -1.77
N LYS A 91 15.98 12.91 -2.41
CA LYS A 91 17.28 13.22 -1.77
C LYS A 91 17.23 14.43 -0.82
N TYR A 92 16.54 15.50 -1.22
CA TYR A 92 16.36 16.70 -0.40
C TYR A 92 15.67 16.43 0.94
N ASN A 93 14.68 15.52 0.96
CA ASN A 93 13.88 15.16 2.13
C ASN A 93 14.34 13.86 2.81
N GLN A 94 15.48 13.29 2.43
CA GLN A 94 16.00 12.13 3.14
C GLN A 94 16.34 12.55 4.58
N LYS A 95 17.23 13.52 4.80
CA LYS A 95 17.58 13.92 6.18
C LYS A 95 16.62 14.96 6.77
N TYR A 96 15.31 14.70 6.69
CA TYR A 96 14.27 15.62 7.18
C TYR A 96 14.33 15.85 8.71
N SER A 97 14.89 14.91 9.47
CA SER A 97 15.09 15.08 10.92
C SER A 97 15.97 16.29 11.28
N ARG A 98 16.88 16.70 10.38
CA ARG A 98 17.71 17.91 10.57
C ARG A 98 16.89 19.18 10.75
N VAL A 99 15.72 19.21 10.14
CA VAL A 99 14.79 20.35 10.18
C VAL A 99 14.23 20.55 11.60
N PHE A 100 14.21 19.48 12.41
CA PHE A 100 13.72 19.48 13.80
C PHE A 100 14.87 19.55 14.81
N GLY A 101 16.09 19.88 14.37
CA GLY A 101 17.32 19.81 15.18
C GLY A 101 17.32 20.63 16.48
N HIS A 102 16.36 21.54 16.66
CA HIS A 102 16.25 22.42 17.83
C HIS A 102 15.13 21.96 18.80
N ASP A 103 14.40 20.90 18.47
CA ASP A 103 13.33 20.33 19.27
C ASP A 103 13.63 18.84 19.58
N PRO A 104 14.21 18.56 20.76
CA PRO A 104 14.53 17.20 21.18
C PRO A 104 13.32 16.26 21.25
N GLU A 105 12.13 16.78 21.57
CA GLU A 105 10.91 15.98 21.65
C GLU A 105 10.43 15.56 20.26
N ALA A 106 10.50 16.47 19.29
CA ALA A 106 10.19 16.18 17.89
C ALA A 106 11.15 15.12 17.31
N ILE A 107 12.45 15.22 17.56
CA ILE A 107 13.44 14.22 17.12
C ILE A 107 13.11 12.85 17.72
N LYS A 108 12.84 12.80 19.02
CA LYS A 108 12.47 11.55 19.71
C LYS A 108 11.19 10.94 19.14
N ALA A 109 10.19 11.76 18.82
CA ALA A 109 8.95 11.30 18.21
C ALA A 109 9.18 10.74 16.79
N ILE A 110 10.03 11.39 15.99
CA ILE A 110 10.41 10.91 14.66
C ILE A 110 11.14 9.57 14.75
N GLU A 111 12.19 9.47 15.58
CA GLU A 111 12.94 8.22 15.78
C GLU A 111 12.04 7.08 16.25
N LYS A 112 11.10 7.37 17.15
CA LYS A 112 10.11 6.39 17.60
C LYS A 112 9.23 5.94 16.43
N SER A 113 8.74 6.87 15.61
CA SER A 113 7.87 6.54 14.46
C SER A 113 8.58 5.74 13.35
N GLU A 114 9.90 5.88 13.22
CA GLU A 114 10.70 5.10 12.25
C GLU A 114 11.01 3.68 12.76
N LYS A 115 11.13 3.50 14.08
CA LYS A 115 11.45 2.21 14.71
C LYS A 115 10.21 1.33 14.94
N GLU A 116 9.08 1.94 15.26
CA GLU A 116 7.85 1.18 15.48
C GLU A 116 7.31 0.57 14.18
N PRO A 117 6.59 -0.57 14.24
CA PRO A 117 5.96 -1.15 13.06
C PRO A 117 5.01 -0.16 12.37
N SER A 118 5.23 0.10 11.10
CA SER A 118 4.32 0.91 10.28
C SER A 118 3.04 0.13 9.94
N LEU A 119 1.99 0.84 9.53
CA LEU A 119 0.75 0.23 9.06
C LEU A 119 1.04 -0.72 7.90
N ALA A 120 1.88 -0.33 6.93
CA ALA A 120 2.27 -1.20 5.82
C ALA A 120 2.93 -2.52 6.29
N GLN A 121 3.82 -2.47 7.29
CA GLN A 121 4.46 -3.67 7.85
C GLN A 121 3.46 -4.56 8.58
N LEU A 122 2.55 -3.96 9.34
CA LEU A 122 1.53 -4.67 10.09
C LEU A 122 0.50 -5.34 9.16
N VAL A 123 0.02 -4.62 8.15
CA VAL A 123 -0.85 -5.15 7.09
C VAL A 123 -0.16 -6.28 6.33
N GLN A 124 1.13 -6.12 6.00
CA GLN A 124 1.90 -7.20 5.36
C GLN A 124 1.89 -8.48 6.19
N ARG A 125 2.19 -8.39 7.50
CA ARG A 125 2.19 -9.57 8.40
C ARG A 125 0.80 -10.21 8.52
N TRP A 126 -0.25 -9.39 8.54
CA TRP A 126 -1.63 -9.87 8.55
C TRP A 126 -1.97 -10.60 7.24
N LEU A 127 -1.60 -10.04 6.08
CA LEU A 127 -1.80 -10.66 4.77
C LEU A 127 -1.06 -12.00 4.62
N GLU A 128 0.15 -12.12 5.18
CA GLU A 128 0.94 -13.37 5.17
C GLU A 128 0.28 -14.53 5.93
N ARG A 129 -0.70 -14.23 6.80
CA ARG A 129 -1.49 -15.20 7.58
C ARG A 129 -2.89 -15.41 7.00
N THR A 130 -3.15 -14.91 5.79
CA THR A 130 -4.44 -15.09 5.13
C THR A 130 -4.75 -16.58 5.01
N PRO A 131 -5.88 -17.05 5.55
CA PRO A 131 -6.22 -18.47 5.59
C PRO A 131 -6.48 -19.00 4.18
N GLY A 132 -5.86 -20.13 3.85
CA GLY A 132 -5.94 -20.81 2.55
C GLY A 132 -4.70 -20.65 1.68
N LEU A 133 -3.69 -19.90 2.14
CA LEU A 133 -2.36 -19.86 1.53
C LEU A 133 -1.52 -21.11 1.87
N GLU A 134 -1.91 -21.90 2.86
CA GLU A 134 -1.17 -23.08 3.31
C GLU A 134 -1.15 -24.18 2.24
N ALA A 135 0.03 -24.79 2.05
CA ALA A 135 0.22 -25.84 1.05
C ALA A 135 -0.57 -27.12 1.37
N GLU A 136 -0.66 -27.48 2.65
CA GLU A 136 -1.40 -28.66 3.12
C GLU A 136 -2.89 -28.40 3.41
N GLY A 137 -3.36 -27.17 3.17
CA GLY A 137 -4.75 -26.77 3.32
C GLY A 137 -5.44 -26.54 1.99
N PHE A 138 -6.04 -25.36 1.83
CA PHE A 138 -6.72 -24.99 0.58
C PHE A 138 -5.76 -24.86 -0.61
N ASN A 139 -4.49 -24.51 -0.36
CA ASN A 139 -3.44 -24.31 -1.36
C ASN A 139 -3.88 -23.38 -2.51
N PHE A 140 -4.32 -22.18 -2.14
CA PHE A 140 -4.76 -21.17 -3.11
C PHE A 140 -3.69 -20.94 -4.18
N TRP A 141 -2.43 -20.74 -3.79
CA TRP A 141 -1.37 -20.39 -4.71
C TRP A 141 -1.07 -21.47 -5.75
N GLY A 142 -1.06 -22.74 -5.33
CA GLY A 142 -0.88 -23.87 -6.23
C GLY A 142 -2.04 -24.04 -7.20
N LYS A 143 -3.29 -23.86 -6.73
CA LYS A 143 -4.48 -23.90 -7.60
C LYS A 143 -4.48 -22.73 -8.59
N TYR A 144 -4.22 -21.53 -8.10
CA TYR A 144 -4.19 -20.32 -8.91
C TYR A 144 -3.14 -20.40 -10.03
N ARG A 145 -1.92 -20.85 -9.70
CA ARG A 145 -0.87 -21.09 -10.70
C ARG A 145 -1.34 -22.05 -11.80
N ARG A 146 -1.88 -23.21 -11.44
CA ARG A 146 -2.37 -24.20 -12.43
C ARG A 146 -3.48 -23.64 -13.32
N THR A 147 -4.42 -22.90 -12.74
CA THR A 147 -5.50 -22.27 -13.52
C THR A 147 -4.95 -21.24 -14.51
N VAL A 148 -3.97 -20.42 -14.09
CA VAL A 148 -3.32 -19.46 -14.99
C VAL A 148 -2.51 -20.16 -16.07
N GLU A 149 -1.78 -21.22 -15.76
CA GLU A 149 -1.04 -22.02 -16.75
C GLU A 149 -1.98 -22.60 -17.81
N ILE A 150 -3.12 -23.16 -17.41
CA ILE A 150 -4.15 -23.66 -18.34
C ILE A 150 -4.72 -22.52 -19.20
N LEU A 151 -5.04 -21.38 -18.58
CA LEU A 151 -5.57 -20.21 -19.28
C LEU A 151 -4.59 -19.67 -20.33
N LEU A 152 -3.32 -19.52 -19.96
CA LEU A 152 -2.26 -19.05 -20.85
C LEU A 152 -2.04 -20.02 -22.01
N GLU A 153 -2.04 -21.33 -21.74
CA GLU A 153 -1.89 -22.34 -22.78
C GLU A 153 -3.08 -22.36 -23.75
N GLN A 154 -4.31 -22.18 -23.26
CA GLN A 154 -5.50 -22.03 -24.10
C GLN A 154 -5.41 -20.77 -24.98
N GLN A 155 -4.95 -19.65 -24.42
CA GLN A 155 -4.75 -18.40 -25.18
C GLN A 155 -3.66 -18.56 -26.25
N ARG A 156 -2.57 -19.26 -25.95
CA ARG A 156 -1.50 -19.56 -26.91
C ARG A 156 -2.04 -20.37 -28.08
N LYS A 157 -2.75 -21.48 -27.81
CA LYS A 157 -3.35 -22.34 -28.85
C LYS A 157 -4.36 -21.57 -29.71
N ALA A 158 -5.26 -20.82 -29.09
CA ALA A 158 -6.24 -20.01 -29.82
C ALA A 158 -5.61 -18.86 -30.63
N ALA A 159 -4.41 -18.41 -30.26
CA ALA A 159 -3.64 -17.50 -31.09
C ALA A 159 -3.02 -18.24 -32.27
N GLU A 160 -2.42 -19.41 -32.06
CA GLU A 160 -1.78 -20.22 -33.11
C GLU A 160 -2.76 -20.75 -34.17
N GLU A 161 -3.98 -21.08 -33.77
CA GLU A 161 -5.07 -21.52 -34.64
C GLU A 161 -5.73 -20.38 -35.44
N GLU A 162 -5.43 -19.12 -35.13
CA GLU A 162 -5.99 -17.97 -35.85
C GLU A 162 -5.45 -17.91 -37.28
N GLU A 163 -6.33 -17.85 -38.29
CA GLU A 163 -5.95 -17.87 -39.70
C GLU A 163 -5.40 -16.53 -40.19
N VAL A 164 -5.89 -15.43 -39.63
CA VAL A 164 -5.49 -14.07 -40.04
C VAL A 164 -4.18 -13.67 -39.37
N ASP A 165 -3.09 -13.62 -40.14
CA ASP A 165 -1.73 -13.35 -39.63
C ASP A 165 -1.63 -12.10 -38.74
N VAL A 166 -2.32 -11.01 -39.10
CA VAL A 166 -2.32 -9.78 -38.30
C VAL A 166 -2.92 -10.01 -36.91
N ILE A 167 -4.03 -10.74 -36.84
CA ILE A 167 -4.74 -11.05 -35.59
C ILE A 167 -3.93 -12.07 -34.78
N ARG A 168 -3.38 -13.10 -35.44
CA ARG A 168 -2.47 -14.08 -34.82
C ARG A 168 -1.32 -13.39 -34.11
N ASN A 169 -0.58 -12.54 -34.82
CA ASN A 169 0.56 -11.82 -34.27
C ASN A 169 0.17 -10.92 -33.09
N GLN A 170 -0.97 -10.23 -33.19
CA GLN A 170 -1.48 -9.41 -32.09
C GLN A 170 -1.82 -10.27 -30.86
N ARG A 171 -2.51 -11.39 -31.04
CA ARG A 171 -2.85 -12.31 -29.93
C ARG A 171 -1.62 -12.93 -29.29
N LEU A 172 -0.60 -13.29 -30.06
CA LEU A 172 0.67 -13.80 -29.54
C LEU A 172 1.42 -12.74 -28.72
N LEU A 173 1.43 -11.48 -29.16
CA LEU A 173 1.99 -10.37 -28.38
C LEU A 173 1.22 -10.13 -27.08
N ASP A 174 -0.11 -10.22 -27.10
CA ASP A 174 -0.94 -10.13 -25.90
C ASP A 174 -0.68 -11.28 -24.93
N TYR A 175 -0.49 -12.50 -25.45
CA TYR A 175 -0.11 -13.67 -24.68
C TYR A 175 1.24 -13.48 -23.99
N GLU A 176 2.30 -13.09 -24.71
CA GLU A 176 3.63 -12.89 -24.12
C GLU A 176 3.60 -11.81 -23.02
N ARG A 177 2.91 -10.67 -23.28
CA ARG A 177 2.74 -9.63 -22.26
C ARG A 177 2.04 -10.13 -21.00
N ARG A 178 0.98 -10.95 -21.15
CA ARG A 178 0.26 -11.52 -19.99
C ARG A 178 1.11 -12.54 -19.25
N LYS A 179 1.84 -13.37 -19.97
CA LYS A 179 2.78 -14.35 -19.41
C LYS A 179 3.84 -13.65 -18.56
N ASP A 180 4.49 -12.60 -19.07
CA ASP A 180 5.49 -11.81 -18.34
C ASP A 180 4.92 -11.23 -17.02
N VAL A 181 3.68 -10.73 -17.07
CA VAL A 181 2.99 -10.22 -15.88
C VAL A 181 2.83 -11.33 -14.84
N PHE A 182 2.34 -12.51 -15.23
CA PHE A 182 2.14 -13.63 -14.33
C PHE A 182 3.45 -14.24 -13.83
N GLU A 183 4.48 -14.33 -14.66
CA GLU A 183 5.83 -14.76 -14.25
C GLU A 183 6.37 -13.85 -13.16
N SER A 184 6.24 -12.52 -13.32
CA SER A 184 6.65 -11.57 -12.29
C SER A 184 5.92 -11.76 -10.95
N ILE A 185 4.71 -12.33 -10.97
CA ILE A 185 3.89 -12.60 -9.78
C ILE A 185 4.26 -13.96 -9.18
N PHE A 186 4.49 -14.97 -10.00
CA PHE A 186 4.71 -16.35 -9.59
C PHE A 186 6.15 -16.69 -9.23
N ASP A 187 7.14 -15.99 -9.79
CA ASP A 187 8.56 -16.15 -9.48
C ASP A 187 8.95 -15.28 -8.26
N PRO A 188 9.33 -15.91 -7.13
CA PRO A 188 9.78 -15.19 -5.95
C PRO A 188 11.02 -14.32 -6.19
N ALA A 189 11.94 -14.73 -7.08
CA ALA A 189 13.17 -14.00 -7.39
C ALA A 189 12.88 -12.72 -8.18
N MET A 190 12.03 -12.81 -9.21
CA MET A 190 11.56 -11.63 -9.95
C MET A 190 10.80 -10.67 -9.03
N HIS A 191 9.93 -11.19 -8.17
CA HIS A 191 9.23 -10.39 -7.19
C HIS A 191 10.21 -9.69 -6.23
N ALA A 192 11.20 -10.39 -5.70
CA ALA A 192 12.22 -9.82 -4.83
C ALA A 192 13.03 -8.71 -5.53
N ALA A 193 13.36 -8.89 -6.81
CA ALA A 193 14.03 -7.87 -7.61
C ALA A 193 13.18 -6.60 -7.79
N LEU A 194 11.85 -6.74 -7.93
CA LEU A 194 10.92 -5.60 -7.97
C LEU A 194 10.79 -4.89 -6.62
N VAL A 195 10.82 -5.63 -5.52
CA VAL A 195 10.84 -5.07 -4.16
C VAL A 195 12.14 -4.31 -3.91
N ALA A 196 13.30 -4.87 -4.30
CA ALA A 196 14.60 -4.24 -4.14
C ALA A 196 14.74 -2.92 -4.93
N ARG A 197 14.13 -2.84 -6.12
CA ARG A 197 14.06 -1.61 -6.94
C ARG A 197 13.03 -0.60 -6.43
N GLY A 198 12.19 -0.98 -5.48
CA GLY A 198 11.13 -0.12 -4.97
C GLY A 198 9.93 0.00 -5.93
N GLU A 199 9.73 -0.94 -6.84
CA GLU A 199 8.52 -1.05 -7.67
C GLU A 199 7.40 -1.83 -6.95
N ARG A 200 7.78 -2.72 -6.03
CA ARG A 200 6.87 -3.38 -5.08
C ARG A 200 7.26 -3.04 -3.63
N ARG A 201 6.33 -3.24 -2.71
CA ARG A 201 6.52 -2.93 -1.28
C ARG A 201 6.30 -4.15 -0.38
N PHE A 202 5.26 -4.92 -0.67
CA PHE A 202 4.90 -6.10 0.12
C PHE A 202 5.75 -7.31 -0.25
N SER A 203 5.90 -8.22 0.71
CA SER A 203 6.48 -9.54 0.52
C SER A 203 5.68 -10.36 -0.47
N HIS A 204 6.31 -11.38 -1.05
CA HIS A 204 5.65 -12.28 -1.99
C HIS A 204 4.43 -12.94 -1.36
N LYS A 205 4.55 -13.43 -0.12
CA LYS A 205 3.45 -14.09 0.59
C LYS A 205 2.30 -13.13 0.94
N ALA A 206 2.59 -11.88 1.32
CA ALA A 206 1.55 -10.87 1.52
C ALA A 206 0.80 -10.55 0.22
N LEU A 207 1.51 -10.49 -0.91
CA LEU A 207 0.88 -10.34 -2.22
C LEU A 207 -0.08 -11.50 -2.53
N GLN A 208 0.31 -12.75 -2.21
CA GLN A 208 -0.58 -13.91 -2.37
C GLN A 208 -1.87 -13.74 -1.55
N GLY A 209 -1.76 -13.30 -0.30
CA GLY A 209 -2.92 -13.04 0.57
C GLY A 209 -3.83 -11.94 0.02
N ALA A 210 -3.27 -10.83 -0.46
CA ALA A 210 -4.04 -9.75 -1.06
C ALA A 210 -4.79 -10.20 -2.34
N ILE A 211 -4.12 -10.97 -3.19
CA ILE A 211 -4.74 -11.56 -4.39
C ILE A 211 -5.88 -12.50 -3.98
N MET A 212 -5.66 -13.38 -3.00
CA MET A 212 -6.68 -14.29 -2.50
C MET A 212 -7.92 -13.55 -1.98
N ILE A 213 -7.74 -12.55 -1.11
CA ILE A 213 -8.83 -11.72 -0.59
C ILE A 213 -9.60 -11.05 -1.73
N THR A 214 -8.90 -10.62 -2.78
CA THR A 214 -9.53 -9.96 -3.93
C THR A 214 -10.37 -10.93 -4.76
N PHE A 215 -9.88 -12.15 -4.98
CA PHE A 215 -10.61 -13.19 -5.72
C PHE A 215 -11.85 -13.70 -4.98
N TYR A 216 -11.76 -13.83 -3.65
CA TYR A 216 -12.85 -14.35 -2.81
C TYR A 216 -13.62 -13.25 -2.07
N ARG A 217 -13.58 -12.01 -2.55
CA ARG A 217 -14.18 -10.82 -1.90
C ARG A 217 -15.68 -10.96 -1.56
N ASP A 218 -16.39 -11.82 -2.28
CA ASP A 218 -17.83 -12.05 -2.09
C ASP A 218 -18.11 -13.12 -1.02
N GLU A 219 -17.09 -13.85 -0.57
CA GLU A 219 -17.20 -14.77 0.57
C GLU A 219 -17.30 -13.96 1.88
N PRO A 220 -18.21 -14.33 2.82
CA PRO A 220 -18.40 -13.59 4.06
C PRO A 220 -17.10 -13.35 4.85
N ARG A 221 -16.20 -14.35 4.86
CA ARG A 221 -14.91 -14.30 5.54
C ARG A 221 -13.94 -13.27 4.94
N PHE A 222 -14.08 -12.94 3.66
CA PHE A 222 -13.15 -12.05 2.93
C PHE A 222 -13.76 -10.69 2.56
N SER A 223 -15.06 -10.50 2.75
CA SER A 223 -15.74 -9.23 2.50
C SER A 223 -15.13 -8.06 3.29
N GLN A 224 -14.97 -8.23 4.61
CA GLN A 224 -14.35 -7.20 5.47
C GLN A 224 -12.84 -6.99 5.16
N PRO A 225 -12.01 -8.05 5.05
CA PRO A 225 -10.63 -7.91 4.56
C PRO A 225 -10.51 -7.16 3.24
N HIS A 226 -11.42 -7.40 2.29
CA HIS A 226 -11.41 -6.72 1.00
C HIS A 226 -11.75 -5.23 1.15
N GLN A 227 -12.77 -4.89 1.93
CA GLN A 227 -13.10 -3.48 2.23
C GLN A 227 -11.92 -2.74 2.88
N LEU A 228 -11.17 -3.42 3.74
CA LEU A 228 -9.99 -2.85 4.37
C LEU A 228 -8.90 -2.55 3.33
N LEU A 229 -8.64 -3.48 2.41
CA LEU A 229 -7.71 -3.27 1.30
C LEU A 229 -8.13 -2.11 0.38
N MET A 230 -9.43 -1.88 0.22
CA MET A 230 -9.94 -0.74 -0.56
C MET A 230 -9.78 0.62 0.13
N LEU A 231 -9.59 0.64 1.46
CA LEU A 231 -9.38 1.86 2.24
C LEU A 231 -7.91 2.22 2.44
N LEU A 232 -7.01 1.27 2.20
CA LEU A 232 -5.55 1.41 2.30
C LEU A 232 -4.94 1.98 1.03
#